data_AF-A0A1J5RE50-F1
#
_entry.id   AF-A0A1J5RE50-F1
#
_cell.length_a   1.000
_cell.length_b   1.000
_cell.length_c   1.000
_cell.angle_alpha   90.00
_cell.angle_beta   90.00
_cell.angle_gamma   90.00
#
_symmetry.space_group_name_H-M   'P 1'
#
loop_
_entity.id
_entity.type
_entity.pdbx_description
1 polymer ?
#
loop_
_entity_poly.entity_id
_entity_poly.type
_entity_poly.pdbx_seq_one_letter_code
_entity_poly.pdbx_strand_id
1 'polypeptide(L)'
;MSNQRFSASEREAIWLAHEKKCAYTRELLDVSSFHVDHVLPESLADNPTELEIVKARLGLPHDFDIFGYGNLLPCRPGANLQKSSVVLDPAPIHFFLGIAASKKASIAANLERIEKRKVRGKALIILQQCLERGDLDASEVAGILEAHSEEPAEIFRLLEGMKFADKTEVHAIAKANIEVLRDRPIRLGQNDHIDGVTLTNNRDEQVHVRTCREYNEAVKADFFAYTTFDMKMATFFEHQCGLLTALEAAATPTVSFIDNPRVGVFDLELLPFSLFPEIGEEIPDEDPSATYQSKVSDGTLVIKRLRQNLLQIVAPNGMGHQLIEVARADFNGDGIEDILLFEYCWATTGTLGFGGIRILTRRSTDGLFESVAVP
;
A
#
# COMPACT_ATOMS: atom_id res chain seq x y z
N MET A 1 -33.45 28.08 -6.22
CA MET A 1 -32.05 27.81 -5.83
C MET A 1 -32.09 26.63 -4.88
N SER A 2 -31.16 25.68 -4.99
CA SER A 2 -31.09 24.51 -4.09
C SER A 2 -31.05 24.95 -2.62
N ASN A 3 -32.02 24.51 -1.82
CA ASN A 3 -32.08 24.66 -0.38
C ASN A 3 -31.07 23.73 0.31
N GLN A 4 -30.84 22.54 -0.24
CA GLN A 4 -29.78 21.65 0.26
C GLN A 4 -28.39 22.24 -0.06
N ARG A 5 -27.54 22.35 0.96
CA ARG A 5 -26.14 22.74 0.82
C ARG A 5 -25.24 21.51 0.86
N PHE A 6 -24.28 21.46 -0.06
CA PHE A 6 -23.30 20.39 -0.13
C PHE A 6 -21.91 20.93 0.23
N SER A 7 -21.21 20.24 1.11
CA SER A 7 -19.79 20.48 1.37
C SER A 7 -18.94 20.19 0.12
N ALA A 8 -17.71 20.71 0.10
CA ALA A 8 -16.75 20.40 -0.97
C ALA A 8 -16.51 18.88 -1.11
N SER A 9 -16.41 18.17 0.02
CA SER A 9 -16.20 16.73 0.06
C SER A 9 -17.39 15.95 -0.52
N GLU A 10 -18.62 16.34 -0.20
CA GLU A 10 -19.82 15.71 -0.78
C GLU A 10 -19.91 15.94 -2.28
N ARG A 11 -19.61 17.15 -2.74
CA ARG A 11 -19.56 17.47 -4.17
C ARG A 11 -18.51 16.63 -4.89
N GLU A 12 -17.31 16.51 -4.33
CA GLU A 12 -16.26 15.67 -4.88
C GLU A 12 -16.67 14.18 -4.89
N ALA A 13 -17.28 13.67 -3.82
CA ALA A 13 -17.73 12.30 -3.72
C ALA A 13 -18.78 11.95 -4.79
N ILE A 14 -19.76 12.82 -5.00
CA ILE A 14 -20.78 12.69 -6.05
C ILE A 14 -20.11 12.73 -7.43
N TRP A 15 -19.23 13.70 -7.67
CA TRP A 15 -18.51 13.82 -8.95
C TRP A 15 -17.70 12.56 -9.29
N LEU A 16 -16.97 12.00 -8.32
CA LEU A 16 -16.19 10.77 -8.50
C LEU A 16 -17.07 9.55 -8.78
N ALA A 17 -18.17 9.38 -8.04
CA ALA A 17 -19.07 8.23 -8.21
C ALA A 17 -19.68 8.18 -9.63
N HIS A 18 -19.87 9.33 -10.25
CA HIS A 18 -20.38 9.48 -11.62
C HIS A 18 -19.27 9.60 -12.68
N GLU A 19 -18.05 9.15 -12.37
CA GLU A 19 -16.90 9.16 -13.30
C GLU A 19 -16.61 10.56 -13.88
N LYS A 20 -16.86 11.60 -13.09
CA LYS A 20 -16.64 12.99 -13.47
C LYS A 20 -17.51 13.46 -14.65
N LYS A 21 -18.64 12.80 -14.90
CA LYS A 21 -19.51 13.08 -16.04
C LYS A 21 -20.88 13.60 -15.61
N CYS A 22 -21.45 14.45 -16.45
CA CYS A 22 -22.85 14.88 -16.37
C CYS A 22 -23.77 13.66 -16.49
N ALA A 23 -24.72 13.50 -15.58
CA ALA A 23 -25.67 12.40 -15.65
C ALA A 23 -26.61 12.53 -16.85
N TYR A 24 -26.93 13.76 -17.27
CA TYR A 24 -27.81 14.05 -18.40
C TYR A 24 -27.12 13.99 -19.76
N THR A 25 -25.95 14.62 -19.89
CA THR A 25 -25.27 14.80 -21.20
C THR A 25 -24.07 13.88 -21.39
N ARG A 26 -23.60 13.20 -20.33
CA ARG A 26 -22.39 12.35 -20.29
C ARG A 26 -21.06 13.08 -20.58
N GLU A 27 -21.09 14.39 -20.76
CA GLU A 27 -19.90 15.23 -20.89
C GLU A 27 -19.12 15.31 -19.58
N LEU A 28 -17.81 15.55 -19.67
CA LEU A 28 -16.96 15.75 -18.49
C LEU A 28 -17.35 17.02 -17.73
N LEU A 29 -17.31 16.94 -16.41
CA LEU A 29 -17.58 18.02 -15.48
C LEU A 29 -16.29 18.47 -14.80
N ASP A 30 -16.15 19.77 -14.64
CA ASP A 30 -15.17 20.36 -13.73
C ASP A 30 -15.76 20.36 -12.30
N VAL A 31 -14.97 19.86 -11.35
CA VAL A 31 -15.34 19.77 -9.93
C VAL A 31 -15.72 21.13 -9.34
N SER A 32 -15.14 22.22 -9.85
CA SER A 32 -15.35 23.58 -9.36
C SER A 32 -16.68 24.21 -9.77
N SER A 33 -17.33 23.74 -10.84
CA SER A 33 -18.41 24.48 -11.50
C SER A 33 -19.67 23.69 -11.87
N PHE A 34 -19.74 22.39 -11.54
CA PHE A 34 -20.94 21.60 -11.80
C PHE A 34 -22.07 21.86 -10.79
N HIS A 35 -23.30 21.48 -11.12
CA HIS A 35 -24.45 21.51 -10.20
C HIS A 35 -24.78 20.10 -9.70
N VAL A 36 -25.21 19.99 -8.45
CA VAL A 36 -25.89 18.78 -7.95
C VAL A 36 -27.38 19.03 -8.14
N ASP A 37 -28.03 18.22 -8.96
CA ASP A 37 -29.48 18.30 -9.23
C ASP A 37 -30.22 17.20 -8.47
N HIS A 38 -31.42 17.55 -8.02
CA HIS A 38 -32.39 16.61 -7.47
C HIS A 38 -33.29 16.11 -8.60
N VAL A 39 -33.22 14.80 -8.90
CA VAL A 39 -34.04 14.18 -9.96
C VAL A 39 -35.52 14.49 -9.72
N LEU A 40 -36.00 14.22 -8.49
CA LEU A 40 -37.21 14.78 -7.93
C LEU A 40 -36.92 16.11 -7.23
N PRO A 41 -37.53 17.23 -7.65
CA PRO A 41 -37.25 18.55 -7.08
C PRO A 41 -37.43 18.61 -5.57
N GLU A 42 -36.52 19.31 -4.88
CA GLU A 42 -36.59 19.55 -3.44
C GLU A 42 -37.87 20.27 -2.99
N SER A 43 -38.51 21.05 -3.88
CA SER A 43 -39.76 21.77 -3.59
C SER A 43 -40.93 20.83 -3.26
N LEU A 44 -40.84 19.55 -3.65
CA LEU A 44 -41.83 18.55 -3.25
C LEU A 44 -41.78 18.27 -1.74
N ALA A 45 -40.64 18.51 -1.07
CA ALA A 45 -40.53 18.35 0.37
C ALA A 45 -41.40 19.38 1.14
N ASP A 46 -41.68 20.54 0.52
CA ASP A 46 -42.53 21.59 1.10
C ASP A 46 -44.03 21.25 1.03
N ASN A 47 -44.42 20.25 0.22
CA ASN A 47 -45.81 19.81 0.04
C ASN A 47 -45.94 18.28 0.19
N PRO A 48 -46.07 17.75 1.42
CA PRO A 48 -46.11 16.31 1.69
C PRO A 48 -47.21 15.56 0.93
N THR A 49 -48.38 16.19 0.73
CA THR A 49 -49.50 15.58 0.00
C THR A 49 -49.14 15.35 -1.47
N GLU A 50 -48.52 16.35 -2.10
CA GLU A 50 -48.08 16.25 -3.49
C GLU A 50 -46.92 15.26 -3.64
N LEU A 51 -45.99 15.23 -2.68
CA LEU A 51 -44.92 14.25 -2.63
C LEU A 51 -45.46 12.82 -2.59
N GLU A 52 -46.45 12.52 -1.76
CA GLU A 52 -47.04 11.17 -1.69
C GLU A 52 -47.77 10.79 -2.99
N ILE A 53 -48.47 11.73 -3.64
CA ILE A 53 -49.08 11.51 -4.97
C ILE A 53 -47.99 11.17 -6.00
N VAL A 54 -46.89 11.91 -6.00
CA VAL A 54 -45.77 11.67 -6.92
C VAL A 54 -45.09 10.33 -6.64
N LYS A 55 -44.83 9.99 -5.37
CA LYS A 55 -44.28 8.69 -4.98
C LYS A 55 -45.17 7.54 -5.45
N ALA A 56 -46.48 7.64 -5.20
CA ALA A 56 -47.45 6.63 -5.63
C ALA A 56 -47.49 6.48 -7.16
N ARG A 57 -47.53 7.61 -7.90
CA ARG A 57 -47.50 7.62 -9.37
C ARG A 57 -46.23 6.97 -9.94
N LEU A 58 -45.11 7.15 -9.24
CA LEU A 58 -43.80 6.63 -9.65
C LEU A 58 -43.46 5.27 -9.01
N GLY A 59 -44.33 4.68 -8.18
CA GLY A 59 -44.04 3.44 -7.48
C GLY A 59 -42.78 3.51 -6.60
N LEU A 60 -42.49 4.68 -6.03
CA LEU A 60 -41.35 4.87 -5.13
C LEU A 60 -41.68 4.37 -3.71
N PRO A 61 -40.68 3.90 -2.95
CA PRO A 61 -40.92 3.44 -1.59
C PRO A 61 -41.33 4.60 -0.68
N HIS A 62 -42.10 4.29 0.37
CA HIS A 62 -42.65 5.31 1.29
C HIS A 62 -41.53 6.10 2.00
N ASP A 63 -40.42 5.44 2.30
CA ASP A 63 -39.21 6.01 2.93
C ASP A 63 -38.25 6.66 1.92
N PHE A 64 -38.68 6.94 0.68
CA PHE A 64 -37.86 7.65 -0.30
C PHE A 64 -37.41 9.01 0.23
N ASP A 65 -36.10 9.16 0.41
CA ASP A 65 -35.46 10.38 0.88
C ASP A 65 -35.16 11.33 -0.28
N ILE A 66 -35.88 12.46 -0.30
CA ILE A 66 -35.72 13.53 -1.30
C ILE A 66 -34.31 14.14 -1.24
N PHE A 67 -33.69 14.21 -0.07
CA PHE A 67 -32.36 14.81 0.11
C PHE A 67 -31.24 13.76 0.06
N GLY A 68 -31.60 12.49 -0.09
CA GLY A 68 -30.67 11.37 -0.11
C GLY A 68 -29.98 11.19 -1.45
N TYR A 69 -28.81 10.53 -1.45
CA TYR A 69 -27.99 10.31 -2.65
C TYR A 69 -28.71 9.55 -3.78
N GLY A 70 -29.84 8.89 -3.50
CA GLY A 70 -30.66 8.22 -4.51
C GLY A 70 -31.48 9.17 -5.38
N ASN A 71 -31.46 10.45 -5.07
CA ASN A 71 -32.14 11.49 -5.79
C ASN A 71 -31.15 12.52 -6.38
N LEU A 72 -29.84 12.35 -6.19
CA LEU A 72 -28.85 13.36 -6.55
C LEU A 72 -28.03 12.95 -7.77
N LEU A 73 -27.89 13.88 -8.71
CA LEU A 73 -27.07 13.70 -9.91
C LEU A 73 -26.15 14.90 -10.14
N PRO A 74 -24.87 14.68 -10.49
CA PRO A 74 -24.02 15.76 -10.96
C PRO A 74 -24.40 16.11 -12.40
N CYS A 75 -24.55 17.39 -12.68
CA CYS A 75 -24.96 17.88 -13.99
C CYS A 75 -24.28 19.20 -14.35
N ARG A 76 -24.34 19.53 -15.64
CA ARG A 76 -23.94 20.85 -16.11
C ARG A 76 -24.97 21.90 -15.64
N PRO A 77 -24.53 23.13 -15.32
CA PRO A 77 -25.44 24.19 -14.92
C PRO A 77 -26.60 24.42 -15.88
N GLY A 78 -26.34 24.42 -17.20
CA GLY A 78 -27.38 24.61 -18.22
C GLY A 78 -28.45 23.50 -18.22
N ALA A 79 -28.04 22.24 -18.05
CA ALA A 79 -28.98 21.11 -17.99
C ALA A 79 -29.89 21.21 -16.75
N ASN A 80 -29.31 21.58 -15.59
CA ASN A 80 -30.07 21.80 -14.37
C ASN A 80 -31.11 22.93 -14.54
N LEU A 81 -30.67 24.06 -15.10
CA LEU A 81 -31.52 25.24 -15.30
C LEU A 81 -32.66 24.96 -16.30
N GLN A 82 -32.39 24.16 -17.34
CA GLN A 82 -33.40 23.75 -18.31
C GLN A 82 -34.45 22.80 -17.69
N LYS A 83 -34.03 21.86 -16.82
CA LYS A 83 -34.95 20.97 -16.12
C LYS A 83 -35.82 21.72 -15.10
N SER A 84 -35.24 22.67 -14.35
CA SER A 84 -35.95 23.44 -13.33
C SER A 84 -36.65 22.52 -12.31
N SER A 85 -37.81 22.93 -11.79
CA SER A 85 -38.67 22.13 -10.90
C SER A 85 -39.59 21.15 -11.63
N VAL A 86 -39.32 20.83 -12.91
CA VAL A 86 -40.17 19.92 -13.67
C VAL A 86 -39.97 18.49 -13.19
N VAL A 87 -41.05 17.87 -12.74
CA VAL A 87 -41.12 16.42 -12.53
C VAL A 87 -41.33 15.77 -13.89
N LEU A 88 -40.30 15.09 -14.39
CA LEU A 88 -40.35 14.39 -15.68
C LEU A 88 -41.39 13.26 -15.67
N ASP A 89 -41.78 12.82 -16.87
CA ASP A 89 -42.66 11.67 -17.04
C ASP A 89 -42.06 10.38 -16.43
N PRO A 90 -42.88 9.36 -16.10
CA PRO A 90 -42.43 8.17 -15.37
C PRO A 90 -41.20 7.46 -15.97
N ALA A 91 -41.17 7.26 -17.29
CA ALA A 91 -40.06 6.55 -17.93
C ALA A 91 -38.69 7.26 -17.77
N PRO A 92 -38.51 8.55 -18.16
CA PRO A 92 -37.24 9.24 -17.97
C PRO A 92 -36.88 9.45 -16.50
N ILE A 93 -37.85 9.68 -15.61
CA ILE A 93 -37.53 9.87 -14.19
C ILE A 93 -37.03 8.59 -13.54
N HIS A 94 -37.61 7.43 -13.87
CA HIS A 94 -37.13 6.14 -13.39
C HIS A 94 -35.70 5.83 -13.86
N PHE A 95 -35.37 6.20 -15.10
CA PHE A 95 -34.02 6.04 -15.62
C PHE A 95 -32.99 6.82 -14.77
N PHE A 96 -33.25 8.10 -14.50
CA PHE A 96 -32.34 8.94 -13.72
C PHE A 96 -32.29 8.57 -12.24
N LEU A 97 -33.42 8.19 -11.64
CA LEU A 97 -33.46 7.64 -10.28
C LEU A 97 -32.69 6.32 -10.19
N GLY A 98 -32.76 5.46 -11.22
CA GLY A 98 -31.96 4.24 -11.30
C GLY A 98 -30.47 4.52 -11.30
N ILE A 99 -30.03 5.53 -12.07
CA ILE A 99 -28.63 5.98 -12.07
C ILE A 99 -28.23 6.46 -10.68
N ALA A 100 -28.97 7.39 -10.08
CA ALA A 100 -28.65 7.94 -8.76
C ALA A 100 -28.62 6.84 -7.68
N ALA A 101 -29.61 5.95 -7.67
CA ALA A 101 -29.68 4.82 -6.75
C ALA A 101 -28.46 3.90 -6.86
N SER A 102 -28.01 3.58 -8.08
CA SER A 102 -26.83 2.73 -8.31
C SER A 102 -25.53 3.32 -7.76
N LYS A 103 -25.47 4.65 -7.54
CA LYS A 103 -24.27 5.36 -7.11
C LYS A 103 -24.21 5.64 -5.61
N LYS A 104 -25.30 5.44 -4.86
CA LYS A 104 -25.37 5.67 -3.39
C LYS A 104 -24.16 5.09 -2.64
N ALA A 105 -23.90 3.80 -2.82
CA ALA A 105 -22.82 3.10 -2.11
C ALA A 105 -21.44 3.68 -2.46
N SER A 106 -21.21 4.01 -3.74
CA SER A 106 -19.95 4.61 -4.19
C SER A 106 -19.76 6.02 -3.66
N ILE A 107 -20.83 6.82 -3.55
CA ILE A 107 -20.77 8.17 -2.97
C ILE A 107 -20.38 8.08 -1.49
N ALA A 108 -21.04 7.22 -0.71
CA ALA A 108 -20.73 7.03 0.70
C ALA A 108 -19.26 6.60 0.92
N ALA A 109 -18.79 5.61 0.17
CA ALA A 109 -17.40 5.14 0.24
C ALA A 109 -16.38 6.22 -0.16
N ASN A 110 -16.68 7.01 -1.19
CA ASN A 110 -15.83 8.13 -1.59
C ASN A 110 -15.77 9.21 -0.52
N LEU A 111 -16.91 9.59 0.06
CA LEU A 111 -17.00 10.62 1.09
C LEU A 111 -16.21 10.23 2.34
N GLU A 112 -16.36 8.99 2.80
CA GLU A 112 -15.60 8.47 3.95
C GLU A 112 -14.09 8.56 3.71
N ARG A 113 -13.63 8.14 2.51
CA ARG A 113 -12.22 8.22 2.13
C ARG A 113 -11.71 9.66 2.08
N ILE A 114 -12.50 10.59 1.53
CA ILE A 114 -12.14 12.02 1.43
C ILE A 114 -12.02 12.64 2.82
N GLU A 115 -12.99 12.40 3.71
CA GLU A 115 -12.96 12.95 5.07
C GLU A 115 -11.80 12.35 5.89
N LYS A 116 -11.55 11.04 5.80
CA LYS A 116 -10.36 10.41 6.42
C LYS A 116 -9.06 11.08 5.95
N ARG A 117 -8.91 11.30 4.64
CA ARG A 117 -7.73 11.98 4.08
C ARG A 117 -7.60 13.41 4.59
N LYS A 118 -8.71 14.15 4.67
CA LYS A 118 -8.75 15.53 5.15
C LYS A 118 -8.39 15.66 6.63
N VAL A 119 -8.91 14.76 7.48
CA VAL A 119 -8.55 14.69 8.90
C VAL A 119 -7.05 14.40 9.04
N ARG A 120 -6.53 13.40 8.33
CA ARG A 120 -5.10 13.07 8.33
C ARG A 120 -4.25 14.25 7.86
N GLY A 121 -4.64 14.91 6.77
CA GLY A 121 -3.92 16.08 6.25
C GLY A 121 -3.89 17.24 7.24
N LYS A 122 -5.01 17.53 7.92
CA LYS A 122 -5.05 18.53 8.99
C LYS A 122 -4.14 18.16 10.17
N ALA A 123 -4.19 16.90 10.61
CA ALA A 123 -3.33 16.42 11.70
C ALA A 123 -1.84 16.58 11.35
N LEU A 124 -1.44 16.24 10.13
CA LEU A 124 -0.06 16.43 9.66
C LEU A 124 0.36 17.90 9.65
N ILE A 125 -0.50 18.80 9.19
CA ILE A 125 -0.21 20.24 9.17
C ILE A 125 -0.03 20.78 10.60
N ILE A 126 -0.91 20.38 11.53
CA ILE A 126 -0.83 20.80 12.93
C ILE A 126 0.46 20.26 13.57
N LEU A 127 0.76 18.97 13.35
CA LEU A 127 1.97 18.34 13.86
C LEU A 127 3.23 19.04 13.35
N GLN A 128 3.27 19.35 12.05
CA GLN A 128 4.37 20.09 11.45
C GLN A 128 4.53 21.49 12.06
N GLN A 129 3.43 22.20 12.30
CA GLN A 129 3.47 23.52 12.95
C GLN A 129 4.01 23.44 14.38
N CYS A 130 3.66 22.39 15.14
CA CYS A 130 4.20 22.19 16.49
C CYS A 130 5.70 21.90 16.47
N LEU A 131 6.16 21.06 15.53
CA LEU A 131 7.58 20.75 15.34
C LEU A 131 8.38 22.00 14.92
N GLU A 132 7.87 22.78 13.97
CA GLU A 132 8.53 24.01 13.49
C GLU A 132 8.62 25.10 14.57
N ARG A 133 7.66 25.14 15.50
CA ARG A 133 7.66 26.07 16.63
C ARG A 133 8.50 25.59 17.82
N GLY A 134 8.90 24.32 17.82
CA GLY A 134 9.53 23.69 18.97
C GLY A 134 8.57 23.46 20.14
N ASP A 135 7.26 23.47 19.88
CA ASP A 135 6.23 23.10 20.88
C ASP A 135 6.23 21.59 21.15
N LEU A 136 6.74 20.82 20.19
CA LEU A 136 7.01 19.40 20.27
C LEU A 136 8.36 19.11 19.59
N ASP A 137 9.11 18.15 20.09
CA ASP A 137 10.22 17.55 19.36
C ASP A 137 9.85 16.17 18.76
N ALA A 138 10.72 15.66 17.89
CA ALA A 138 10.47 14.38 17.21
C ALA A 138 10.36 13.20 18.18
N SER A 139 11.07 13.25 19.31
CA SER A 139 11.07 12.19 20.33
C SER A 139 9.78 12.17 21.15
N GLU A 140 9.23 13.35 21.46
CA GLU A 140 7.93 13.48 22.13
C GLU A 140 6.79 12.98 21.23
N VAL A 141 6.85 13.27 19.92
CA VAL A 141 5.89 12.74 18.95
C VAL A 141 5.96 11.21 18.88
N ALA A 142 7.16 10.63 18.85
CA ALA A 142 7.35 9.18 18.89
C ALA A 142 6.74 8.58 20.18
N GLY A 143 7.02 9.17 21.34
CA GLY A 143 6.47 8.72 22.62
C GLY A 143 4.94 8.81 22.70
N ILE A 144 4.32 9.85 22.12
CA ILE A 144 2.84 9.97 22.06
C ILE A 144 2.24 8.87 21.18
N LEU A 145 2.87 8.57 20.04
CA LEU A 145 2.44 7.53 19.11
C LEU A 145 2.57 6.12 19.71
N GLU A 146 3.57 5.91 20.57
CA GLU A 146 3.72 4.68 21.35
C GLU A 146 2.65 4.59 22.45
N ALA A 147 2.45 5.66 23.21
CA ALA A 147 1.49 5.69 24.33
C ALA A 147 0.03 5.50 23.89
N HIS A 148 -0.32 5.86 22.66
CA HIS A 148 -1.67 5.70 22.09
C HIS A 148 -1.78 4.52 21.12
N SER A 149 -0.79 3.63 21.08
CA SER A 149 -0.87 2.36 20.38
C SER A 149 -1.78 1.41 21.18
N GLU A 150 -3.05 1.27 20.76
CA GLU A 150 -3.96 0.27 21.35
C GLU A 150 -3.50 -1.16 20.95
N GLU A 151 -3.02 -1.91 21.95
CA GLU A 151 -2.65 -3.36 21.97
C GLU A 151 -1.27 -3.78 21.40
N PRO A 152 -0.83 -5.05 21.60
CA PRO A 152 -0.19 -5.64 22.78
C PRO A 152 1.33 -5.81 22.59
N ALA A 153 2.02 -6.49 23.54
CA ALA A 153 3.47 -6.73 23.54
C ALA A 153 4.06 -7.02 22.13
N GLU A 154 5.04 -6.21 21.73
CA GLU A 154 5.86 -6.36 20.52
C GLU A 154 5.06 -6.40 19.20
N ILE A 155 4.37 -5.30 18.87
CA ILE A 155 3.87 -5.07 17.51
C ILE A 155 4.99 -4.52 16.63
N PHE A 156 5.31 -5.24 15.56
CA PHE A 156 6.16 -4.76 14.47
C PHE A 156 5.34 -4.02 13.42
N ARG A 157 5.72 -2.77 13.12
CA ARG A 157 5.14 -2.00 12.01
C ARG A 157 5.97 -2.19 10.75
N LEU A 158 5.32 -2.62 9.67
CA LEU A 158 5.97 -2.90 8.40
C LEU A 158 5.86 -1.69 7.46
N LEU A 159 7.00 -1.30 6.86
CA LEU A 159 7.05 -0.30 5.80
C LEU A 159 6.49 -0.84 4.47
N GLU A 160 6.71 -2.14 4.20
CA GLU A 160 6.06 -2.87 3.09
C GLU A 160 5.16 -3.95 3.69
N GLY A 161 3.86 -3.92 3.35
CA GLY A 161 2.87 -4.82 3.94
C GLY A 161 2.98 -6.25 3.41
N MET A 162 2.69 -7.22 4.30
CA MET A 162 2.55 -8.63 3.91
C MET A 162 1.21 -8.83 3.20
N LYS A 163 1.25 -9.36 1.97
CA LYS A 163 0.07 -9.51 1.09
C LYS A 163 -0.34 -10.96 0.96
N PHE A 164 -1.65 -11.21 1.09
CA PHE A 164 -2.24 -12.55 1.03
C PHE A 164 -3.11 -12.73 -0.22
N ALA A 165 -3.36 -13.99 -0.58
CA ALA A 165 -4.10 -14.35 -1.80
C ALA A 165 -5.52 -13.76 -1.84
N ASP A 166 -6.14 -13.58 -0.66
CA ASP A 166 -7.44 -12.92 -0.47
C ASP A 166 -7.42 -11.39 -0.64
N LYS A 167 -6.28 -10.83 -1.09
CA LYS A 167 -6.03 -9.39 -1.31
C LYS A 167 -5.96 -8.58 -0.02
N THR A 168 -5.97 -9.23 1.14
CA THR A 168 -5.68 -8.53 2.40
C THR A 168 -4.20 -8.21 2.52
N GLU A 169 -3.91 -7.11 3.21
CA GLU A 169 -2.56 -6.62 3.45
C GLU A 169 -2.43 -6.29 4.93
N VAL A 170 -1.32 -6.72 5.55
CA VAL A 170 -1.04 -6.53 6.96
C VAL A 170 0.23 -5.69 7.11
N HIS A 171 0.11 -4.59 7.85
CA HIS A 171 1.23 -3.67 8.15
C HIS A 171 1.63 -3.68 9.63
N ALA A 172 0.93 -4.43 10.47
CA ALA A 172 1.21 -4.54 11.89
C ALA A 172 1.13 -6.01 12.29
N ILE A 173 2.23 -6.56 12.81
CA ILE A 173 2.32 -7.97 13.20
C ILE A 173 2.72 -8.02 14.68
N ALA A 174 1.85 -8.58 15.52
CA ALA A 174 2.21 -8.98 16.87
C ALA A 174 2.82 -10.39 16.82
N LYS A 175 3.83 -10.67 17.67
CA LYS A 175 4.44 -12.02 17.73
C LYS A 175 3.41 -13.14 17.94
N ALA A 176 2.40 -12.91 18.78
CA ALA A 176 1.34 -13.88 19.04
C ALA A 176 0.55 -14.31 17.79
N ASN A 177 0.56 -13.50 16.72
CA ASN A 177 -0.17 -13.76 15.48
C ASN A 177 0.70 -14.45 14.42
N ILE A 178 2.03 -14.55 14.61
CA ILE A 178 2.95 -15.08 13.59
C ILE A 178 2.56 -16.50 13.15
N GLU A 179 2.22 -17.38 14.09
CA GLU A 179 1.78 -18.75 13.78
C GLU A 179 0.56 -18.78 12.86
N VAL A 180 -0.44 -17.93 13.11
CA VAL A 180 -1.65 -17.86 12.28
C VAL A 180 -1.32 -17.33 10.89
N LEU A 181 -0.38 -16.38 10.78
CA LEU A 181 0.04 -15.83 9.49
C LEU A 181 0.79 -16.85 8.63
N ARG A 182 1.52 -17.81 9.25
CA ARG A 182 2.24 -18.87 8.53
C ARG A 182 1.33 -19.79 7.71
N ASP A 183 0.08 -19.92 8.14
CA ASP A 183 -0.94 -20.77 7.51
C ASP A 183 -1.77 -20.05 6.43
N ARG A 184 -1.54 -18.75 6.22
CA ARG A 184 -2.30 -17.99 5.23
C ARG A 184 -1.64 -18.07 3.84
N PRO A 185 -2.43 -18.27 2.76
CA PRO A 185 -1.89 -18.27 1.41
C PRO A 185 -1.29 -16.92 0.99
N ILE A 186 -0.07 -16.94 0.46
CA ILE A 186 0.68 -15.73 0.07
C ILE A 186 0.25 -15.24 -1.30
N ARG A 187 0.25 -13.92 -1.50
CA ARG A 187 0.02 -13.31 -2.80
C ARG A 187 1.31 -13.27 -3.64
N LEU A 188 1.26 -13.82 -4.84
CA LEU A 188 2.39 -13.83 -5.78
C LEU A 188 2.34 -12.64 -6.75
N GLY A 189 2.75 -11.48 -6.23
CA GLY A 189 2.79 -10.22 -6.98
C GLY A 189 1.40 -9.70 -7.36
N GLN A 190 1.25 -9.26 -8.61
CA GLN A 190 -0.04 -8.78 -9.14
C GLN A 190 -0.83 -9.87 -9.88
N ASN A 191 -0.37 -11.12 -9.84
CA ASN A 191 -1.02 -12.22 -10.55
C ASN A 191 -2.22 -12.72 -9.76
N ASP A 192 -3.40 -12.69 -10.38
CA ASP A 192 -4.62 -13.28 -9.80
C ASP A 192 -4.84 -14.74 -10.28
N HIS A 193 -3.99 -15.26 -11.17
CA HIS A 193 -4.10 -16.60 -11.77
C HIS A 193 -3.08 -17.63 -11.22
N ILE A 194 -2.13 -17.18 -10.41
CA ILE A 194 -1.11 -18.05 -9.79
C ILE A 194 -1.44 -18.11 -8.30
N ASP A 195 -1.63 -19.31 -7.76
CA ASP A 195 -2.09 -19.54 -6.38
C ASP A 195 -1.02 -20.18 -5.48
N GLY A 196 0.19 -20.42 -5.99
CA GLY A 196 1.29 -21.07 -5.29
C GLY A 196 2.52 -21.28 -6.19
N VAL A 197 3.55 -21.94 -5.65
CA VAL A 197 4.77 -22.32 -6.38
C VAL A 197 4.98 -23.82 -6.35
N THR A 198 5.46 -24.38 -7.46
CA THR A 198 5.88 -25.78 -7.53
C THR A 198 7.37 -25.88 -7.21
N LEU A 199 7.72 -26.71 -6.22
CA LEU A 199 9.10 -27.03 -5.86
C LEU A 199 9.39 -28.47 -6.29
N THR A 200 10.65 -28.73 -6.66
CA THR A 200 11.12 -30.04 -7.14
C THR A 200 12.31 -30.48 -6.31
N ASN A 201 12.46 -31.77 -6.05
CA ASN A 201 13.64 -32.32 -5.39
C ASN A 201 14.57 -33.07 -6.37
N ASN A 202 15.68 -33.61 -5.87
CA ASN A 202 16.65 -34.35 -6.69
C ASN A 202 16.14 -35.68 -7.28
N ARG A 203 14.93 -36.11 -6.92
CA ARG A 203 14.25 -37.31 -7.47
C ARG A 203 13.18 -36.95 -8.50
N ASP A 204 13.13 -35.69 -8.94
CA ASP A 204 12.09 -35.12 -9.80
C ASP A 204 10.67 -35.21 -9.20
N GLU A 205 10.55 -35.38 -7.88
CA GLU A 205 9.28 -35.30 -7.18
C GLU A 205 8.89 -33.83 -7.03
N GLN A 206 7.59 -33.52 -7.16
CA GLN A 206 7.08 -32.16 -7.11
C GLN A 206 6.10 -31.96 -5.96
N VAL A 207 6.15 -30.80 -5.34
CA VAL A 207 5.17 -30.33 -4.34
C VAL A 207 4.72 -28.92 -4.69
N HIS A 208 3.43 -28.64 -4.56
CA HIS A 208 2.87 -27.32 -4.77
C HIS A 208 2.51 -26.69 -3.43
N VAL A 209 3.07 -25.50 -3.16
CA VAL A 209 2.94 -24.82 -1.86
C VAL A 209 2.29 -23.45 -2.02
N ARG A 210 1.51 -23.05 -1.03
CA ARG A 210 0.71 -21.82 -0.99
C ARG A 210 0.96 -21.00 0.26
N THR A 211 1.36 -21.63 1.35
CA THR A 211 1.59 -21.00 2.66
C THR A 211 3.07 -21.02 3.06
N CYS A 212 3.44 -20.21 4.05
CA CYS A 212 4.80 -20.26 4.59
C CYS A 212 5.11 -21.57 5.28
N ARG A 213 4.12 -22.18 5.94
CA ARG A 213 4.31 -23.48 6.60
C ARG A 213 4.66 -24.56 5.58
N GLU A 214 3.86 -24.66 4.51
CA GLU A 214 4.09 -25.63 3.43
C GLU A 214 5.44 -25.40 2.75
N TYR A 215 5.80 -24.15 2.44
CA TYR A 215 7.07 -23.81 1.80
C TYR A 215 8.27 -24.20 2.69
N ASN A 216 8.25 -23.81 3.96
CA ASN A 216 9.33 -24.14 4.89
C ASN A 216 9.47 -25.65 5.13
N GLU A 217 8.36 -26.39 5.19
CA GLU A 217 8.38 -27.86 5.29
C GLU A 217 8.96 -28.51 4.02
N ALA A 218 8.60 -28.00 2.83
CA ALA A 218 9.14 -28.49 1.57
C ALA A 218 10.65 -28.23 1.44
N VAL A 219 11.13 -27.02 1.79
CA VAL A 219 12.57 -26.70 1.77
C VAL A 219 13.34 -27.58 2.76
N LYS A 220 12.80 -27.84 3.97
CA LYS A 220 13.39 -28.79 4.93
C LYS A 220 13.44 -30.23 4.42
N ALA A 221 12.61 -30.57 3.45
CA ALA A 221 12.57 -31.88 2.78
C ALA A 221 13.37 -31.90 1.45
N ASP A 222 14.32 -30.97 1.28
CA ASP A 222 15.21 -30.85 0.12
C ASP A 222 14.49 -30.55 -1.21
N PHE A 223 13.30 -29.93 -1.17
CA PHE A 223 12.67 -29.36 -2.36
C PHE A 223 13.17 -27.94 -2.63
N PHE A 224 13.36 -27.61 -3.90
CA PHE A 224 13.86 -26.31 -4.35
C PHE A 224 13.15 -25.84 -5.62
N ALA A 225 13.24 -24.55 -5.90
CA ALA A 225 12.71 -23.97 -7.12
C ALA A 225 13.61 -24.36 -8.31
N TYR A 226 13.09 -25.18 -9.22
CA TYR A 226 13.89 -25.77 -10.30
C TYR A 226 14.01 -24.85 -11.53
N THR A 227 12.91 -24.21 -11.94
CA THR A 227 12.92 -23.33 -13.11
C THR A 227 13.12 -21.87 -12.72
N THR A 228 13.60 -21.03 -13.65
CA THR A 228 13.67 -19.57 -13.43
C THR A 228 12.31 -18.95 -13.10
N PHE A 229 11.21 -19.54 -13.58
CA PHE A 229 9.88 -19.11 -13.19
C PHE A 229 9.61 -19.45 -11.72
N ASP A 230 9.86 -20.69 -11.31
CA ASP A 230 9.69 -21.13 -9.93
C ASP A 230 10.57 -20.34 -8.98
N MET A 231 11.82 -20.02 -9.36
CA MET A 231 12.73 -19.21 -8.54
C MET A 231 12.12 -17.83 -8.25
N LYS A 232 11.58 -17.16 -9.28
CA LYS A 232 10.92 -15.86 -9.12
C LYS A 232 9.64 -15.95 -8.29
N MET A 233 8.91 -17.05 -8.39
CA MET A 233 7.70 -17.26 -7.58
C MET A 233 8.08 -17.60 -6.12
N ALA A 234 9.12 -18.40 -5.92
CA ALA A 234 9.65 -18.76 -4.60
C ALA A 234 10.16 -17.53 -3.83
N THR A 235 10.69 -16.51 -4.51
CA THR A 235 11.09 -15.25 -3.86
C THR A 235 9.99 -14.60 -3.03
N PHE A 236 8.72 -14.69 -3.45
CA PHE A 236 7.63 -14.16 -2.61
C PHE A 236 7.50 -14.94 -1.29
N PHE A 237 7.72 -16.26 -1.30
CA PHE A 237 7.77 -17.07 -0.09
C PHE A 237 9.02 -16.76 0.73
N GLU A 238 10.20 -16.70 0.11
CA GLU A 238 11.46 -16.36 0.79
C GLU A 238 11.34 -15.02 1.53
N HIS A 239 10.73 -14.01 0.89
CA HIS A 239 10.41 -12.72 1.51
C HIS A 239 9.47 -12.86 2.70
N GLN A 240 8.25 -13.35 2.48
CA GLN A 240 7.22 -13.33 3.52
C GLN A 240 7.53 -14.30 4.69
N CYS A 241 8.09 -15.47 4.39
CA CYS A 241 8.41 -16.49 5.38
C CYS A 241 9.69 -16.16 6.13
N GLY A 242 10.67 -15.58 5.43
CA GLY A 242 11.84 -14.98 6.05
C GLY A 242 11.45 -13.86 7.01
N LEU A 243 10.55 -12.96 6.60
CA LEU A 243 10.02 -11.90 7.47
C LEU A 243 9.42 -12.48 8.75
N LEU A 244 8.48 -13.43 8.65
CA LEU A 244 7.83 -14.02 9.83
C LEU A 244 8.83 -14.70 10.77
N THR A 245 9.86 -15.36 10.21
CA THR A 245 10.93 -16.01 11.00
C THR A 245 11.79 -14.97 11.72
N ALA A 246 12.19 -13.90 11.02
CA ALA A 246 12.97 -12.82 11.62
C ALA A 246 12.17 -12.07 12.70
N LEU A 247 10.89 -11.78 12.47
CA LEU A 247 10.03 -11.12 13.47
C LEU A 247 9.81 -11.99 14.72
N GLU A 248 9.79 -13.32 14.57
CA GLU A 248 9.69 -14.23 15.72
C GLU A 248 10.94 -14.17 16.59
N ALA A 249 12.12 -14.10 15.96
CA ALA A 249 13.42 -13.97 16.64
C ALA A 249 13.72 -12.55 17.15
N ALA A 250 13.06 -11.52 16.58
CA ALA A 250 13.38 -10.12 16.83
C ALA A 250 13.17 -9.69 18.28
N ALA A 251 14.02 -8.78 18.77
CA ALA A 251 13.90 -8.12 20.06
C ALA A 251 13.86 -6.59 19.90
N THR A 252 13.52 -5.89 20.98
CA THR A 252 13.66 -4.44 21.04
C THR A 252 15.15 -4.08 21.16
N PRO A 253 15.70 -3.28 20.24
CA PRO A 253 17.10 -2.87 20.30
C PRO A 253 17.37 -1.98 21.52
N THR A 254 18.56 -2.10 22.09
CA THR A 254 19.03 -1.23 23.19
C THR A 254 19.80 -0.03 22.68
N VAL A 255 20.41 -0.14 21.50
CA VAL A 255 21.19 0.92 20.83
C VAL A 255 20.82 0.94 19.35
N SER A 256 20.75 2.14 18.76
CA SER A 256 20.57 2.31 17.32
C SER A 256 21.64 3.24 16.75
N PHE A 257 22.24 2.83 15.63
CA PHE A 257 23.11 3.66 14.79
C PHE A 257 22.43 4.05 13.46
N ILE A 258 21.13 3.76 13.35
CA ILE A 258 20.36 3.92 12.12
C ILE A 258 19.09 4.78 12.29
N ASP A 259 18.67 5.08 13.52
CA ASP A 259 17.46 5.86 13.80
C ASP A 259 17.73 7.36 13.94
N ASN A 260 18.87 7.77 14.52
CA ASN A 260 19.23 9.18 14.67
C ASN A 260 20.74 9.47 14.41
N PRO A 261 21.11 10.08 13.26
CA PRO A 261 20.23 10.42 12.14
C PRO A 261 19.65 9.17 11.49
N ARG A 262 18.44 9.30 10.93
CA ARG A 262 17.78 8.18 10.27
C ARG A 262 18.49 7.86 8.96
N VAL A 263 19.15 6.71 8.91
CA VAL A 263 19.81 6.17 7.71
C VAL A 263 19.18 4.84 7.27
N GLY A 264 19.38 4.46 6.02
CA GLY A 264 18.86 3.23 5.41
C GLY A 264 19.40 2.98 4.00
N VAL A 265 18.66 2.23 3.21
CA VAL A 265 19.11 1.75 1.88
C VAL A 265 19.26 2.85 0.82
N PHE A 266 18.86 4.08 1.10
CA PHE A 266 19.05 5.21 0.19
C PHE A 266 20.34 6.00 0.47
N ASP A 267 21.00 5.77 1.59
CA ASP A 267 22.30 6.36 1.94
C ASP A 267 23.42 5.51 1.31
N LEU A 268 23.60 5.68 0.00
CA LEU A 268 24.46 4.83 -0.84
C LEU A 268 25.93 4.83 -0.42
N GLU A 269 26.36 5.87 0.28
CA GLU A 269 27.69 6.01 0.87
C GLU A 269 27.90 5.08 2.07
N LEU A 270 26.82 4.56 2.66
CA LEU A 270 26.87 3.61 3.77
C LEU A 270 26.75 2.15 3.31
N LEU A 271 26.35 1.90 2.06
CA LEU A 271 26.22 0.55 1.51
C LEU A 271 27.54 0.10 0.86
N PRO A 272 28.26 -0.89 1.42
CA PRO A 272 29.47 -1.40 0.79
C PRO A 272 29.12 -2.11 -0.53
N PHE A 273 30.01 -1.99 -1.51
CA PHE A 273 29.82 -2.57 -2.84
C PHE A 273 29.80 -4.11 -2.81
N SER A 274 30.42 -4.73 -1.80
CA SER A 274 30.36 -6.18 -1.53
C SER A 274 28.93 -6.71 -1.33
N LEU A 275 27.94 -5.85 -1.06
CA LEU A 275 26.52 -6.24 -1.03
C LEU A 275 25.90 -6.37 -2.44
N PHE A 276 26.57 -5.90 -3.49
CA PHE A 276 26.04 -5.94 -4.84
C PHE A 276 26.15 -7.38 -5.40
N PRO A 277 25.08 -7.92 -6.00
CA PRO A 277 25.10 -9.29 -6.50
C PRO A 277 26.05 -9.45 -7.69
N GLU A 278 26.80 -10.54 -7.69
CA GLU A 278 27.66 -10.97 -8.79
C GLU A 278 27.21 -12.34 -9.32
N ILE A 279 27.52 -12.63 -10.59
CA ILE A 279 27.37 -13.97 -11.19
C ILE A 279 28.76 -14.50 -11.46
N GLY A 280 29.08 -15.65 -10.88
CA GLY A 280 30.35 -16.35 -11.11
C GLY A 280 31.06 -16.69 -9.81
N GLU A 281 32.35 -16.99 -9.92
CA GLU A 281 33.22 -17.15 -8.75
C GLU A 281 33.42 -15.78 -8.08
N GLU A 282 33.43 -15.76 -6.75
CA GLU A 282 33.77 -14.55 -5.98
C GLU A 282 35.16 -14.07 -6.41
N ILE A 283 35.19 -12.91 -7.07
CA ILE A 283 36.43 -12.22 -7.36
C ILE A 283 36.77 -11.42 -6.11
N PRO A 284 37.99 -11.53 -5.53
CA PRO A 284 38.36 -10.73 -4.38
C PRO A 284 38.10 -9.25 -4.65
N ASP A 285 37.36 -8.59 -3.75
CA ASP A 285 37.07 -7.15 -3.85
C ASP A 285 38.38 -6.38 -3.99
N GLU A 286 38.57 -5.71 -5.13
CA GLU A 286 39.76 -4.89 -5.40
C GLU A 286 39.85 -3.70 -4.42
N ASP A 287 38.70 -3.25 -3.89
CA ASP A 287 38.60 -2.18 -2.91
C ASP A 287 37.48 -2.47 -1.89
N PRO A 288 37.82 -2.98 -0.68
CA PRO A 288 36.84 -3.28 0.36
C PRO A 288 36.17 -2.03 0.96
N SER A 289 36.65 -0.82 0.61
CA SER A 289 36.04 0.44 1.01
C SER A 289 35.08 1.00 -0.06
N ALA A 290 34.96 0.33 -1.21
CA ALA A 290 34.03 0.75 -2.25
C ALA A 290 32.59 0.69 -1.75
N THR A 291 31.81 1.70 -2.13
CA THR A 291 30.40 1.83 -1.74
C THR A 291 29.53 1.89 -2.99
N TYR A 292 28.21 1.75 -2.80
CA TYR A 292 27.27 1.95 -3.90
C TYR A 292 27.42 3.38 -4.45
N GLN A 293 27.63 4.37 -3.59
CA GLN A 293 27.85 5.75 -4.02
C GLN A 293 29.12 5.90 -4.85
N SER A 294 30.24 5.25 -4.48
CA SER A 294 31.48 5.34 -5.27
C SER A 294 31.29 4.74 -6.67
N LYS A 295 30.61 3.59 -6.78
CA LYS A 295 30.29 2.94 -8.06
C LYS A 295 29.21 3.65 -8.88
N VAL A 296 28.33 4.41 -8.25
CA VAL A 296 27.46 5.34 -8.98
C VAL A 296 28.27 6.51 -9.55
N SER A 297 29.25 6.99 -8.79
CA SER A 297 30.05 8.16 -9.17
C SER A 297 31.00 7.87 -10.32
N ASP A 298 31.54 6.64 -10.42
CA ASP A 298 32.38 6.20 -11.53
C ASP A 298 31.59 5.65 -12.75
N GLY A 299 30.26 5.55 -12.62
CA GLY A 299 29.36 5.08 -13.68
C GLY A 299 29.21 3.55 -13.78
N THR A 300 29.83 2.78 -12.90
CA THR A 300 29.68 1.31 -12.82
C THR A 300 28.24 0.92 -12.47
N LEU A 301 27.62 1.63 -11.53
CA LEU A 301 26.23 1.43 -11.13
C LEU A 301 25.32 2.58 -11.58
N VAL A 302 24.10 2.24 -11.95
CA VAL A 302 23.07 3.20 -12.39
C VAL A 302 21.82 3.01 -11.53
N ILE A 303 21.45 4.06 -10.80
CA ILE A 303 20.19 4.10 -10.03
C ILE A 303 19.02 4.10 -11.02
N LYS A 304 18.11 3.13 -10.89
CA LYS A 304 16.88 3.03 -11.69
C LYS A 304 15.67 3.58 -10.95
N ARG A 305 15.62 3.37 -9.64
CA ARG A 305 14.52 3.83 -8.80
C ARG A 305 15.00 4.06 -7.38
N LEU A 306 14.59 5.18 -6.82
CA LEU A 306 14.81 5.52 -5.42
C LEU A 306 13.49 6.02 -4.83
N ARG A 307 13.06 5.42 -3.72
CA ARG A 307 11.90 5.81 -2.91
C ARG A 307 12.24 5.63 -1.43
N GLN A 308 11.37 6.13 -0.56
CA GLN A 308 11.59 6.19 0.90
C GLN A 308 12.07 4.86 1.54
N ASN A 309 11.63 3.71 1.03
CA ASN A 309 12.05 2.39 1.52
C ASN A 309 12.51 1.44 0.39
N LEU A 310 12.81 1.96 -0.82
CA LEU A 310 13.15 1.11 -1.97
C LEU A 310 14.32 1.71 -2.75
N LEU A 311 15.37 0.90 -2.92
CA LEU A 311 16.45 1.12 -3.85
C LEU A 311 16.38 0.10 -4.99
N GLN A 312 16.47 0.58 -6.22
CA GLN A 312 16.69 -0.27 -7.41
C GLN A 312 17.87 0.29 -8.19
N ILE A 313 18.91 -0.52 -8.35
CA ILE A 313 20.20 -0.13 -8.93
C ILE A 313 20.72 -1.26 -9.82
N VAL A 314 21.45 -0.93 -10.87
CA VAL A 314 21.93 -1.92 -11.84
C VAL A 314 23.36 -1.63 -12.29
N ALA A 315 24.13 -2.69 -12.54
CA ALA A 315 25.34 -2.65 -13.34
C ALA A 315 24.96 -2.90 -14.81
N PRO A 316 25.22 -1.97 -15.74
CA PRO A 316 24.91 -2.19 -17.16
C PRO A 316 25.58 -3.47 -17.69
N ASN A 317 24.80 -4.35 -18.32
CA ASN A 317 25.24 -5.67 -18.82
C ASN A 317 25.73 -6.65 -17.72
N GLY A 318 25.44 -6.37 -16.45
CA GLY A 318 25.72 -7.24 -15.32
C GLY A 318 24.44 -7.57 -14.56
N MET A 319 24.48 -7.39 -13.25
CA MET A 319 23.35 -7.64 -12.36
C MET A 319 22.53 -6.38 -12.08
N GLY A 320 21.28 -6.61 -11.70
CA GLY A 320 20.41 -5.64 -11.07
C GLY A 320 20.12 -6.07 -9.65
N HIS A 321 19.94 -5.08 -8.78
CA HIS A 321 19.72 -5.28 -7.36
C HIS A 321 18.57 -4.37 -6.89
N GLN A 322 17.64 -4.95 -6.15
CA GLN A 322 16.54 -4.26 -5.51
C GLN A 322 16.55 -4.59 -4.02
N LEU A 323 16.56 -3.55 -3.20
CA LEU A 323 16.43 -3.62 -1.76
C LEU A 323 15.17 -2.88 -1.35
N ILE A 324 14.31 -3.53 -0.58
CA ILE A 324 13.12 -2.92 0.01
C ILE A 324 13.23 -3.03 1.52
N GLU A 325 13.29 -1.91 2.22
CA GLU A 325 13.22 -1.88 3.68
C GLU A 325 11.81 -2.24 4.16
N VAL A 326 11.72 -3.22 5.05
CA VAL A 326 10.46 -3.79 5.53
C VAL A 326 10.24 -3.51 7.01
N ALA A 327 11.24 -3.76 7.86
CA ALA A 327 11.15 -3.61 9.30
C ALA A 327 12.52 -3.27 9.90
N ARG A 328 12.52 -2.68 11.10
CA ARG A 328 13.70 -2.45 11.93
C ARG A 328 13.46 -3.02 13.32
N ALA A 329 14.42 -3.75 13.85
CA ALA A 329 14.43 -4.36 15.17
C ALA A 329 15.85 -4.90 15.45
N ASP A 330 16.10 -5.45 16.63
CA ASP A 330 17.27 -6.31 16.84
C ASP A 330 16.91 -7.72 16.34
N PHE A 331 17.42 -8.14 15.18
CA PHE A 331 17.07 -9.44 14.60
C PHE A 331 18.03 -10.57 14.98
N ASN A 332 19.19 -10.23 15.55
CA ASN A 332 20.25 -11.19 15.85
C ASN A 332 20.52 -11.36 17.36
N GLY A 333 19.87 -10.55 18.20
CA GLY A 333 19.96 -10.58 19.66
C GLY A 333 21.20 -9.90 20.25
N ASP A 334 21.94 -9.10 19.48
CA ASP A 334 23.13 -8.38 19.94
C ASP A 334 22.81 -7.02 20.60
N GLY A 335 21.53 -6.64 20.63
CA GLY A 335 21.04 -5.40 21.21
C GLY A 335 21.17 -4.17 20.31
N ILE A 336 21.67 -4.32 19.07
CA ILE A 336 21.79 -3.24 18.08
C ILE A 336 20.59 -3.29 17.12
N GLU A 337 20.07 -2.12 16.76
CA GLU A 337 19.01 -2.03 15.76
C GLU A 337 19.53 -2.36 14.35
N ASP A 338 18.85 -3.31 13.72
CA ASP A 338 19.10 -3.81 12.38
C ASP A 338 17.97 -3.39 11.41
N ILE A 339 18.23 -3.53 10.11
CA ILE A 339 17.28 -3.31 9.02
C ILE A 339 17.02 -4.63 8.30
N LEU A 340 15.75 -5.08 8.29
CA LEU A 340 15.31 -6.21 7.47
C LEU A 340 14.88 -5.73 6.09
N LEU A 341 15.46 -6.35 5.07
CA LEU A 341 15.27 -6.05 3.66
C LEU A 341 14.66 -7.24 2.92
N PHE A 342 13.74 -6.95 2.01
CA PHE A 342 13.46 -7.83 0.88
C PHE A 342 14.44 -7.53 -0.25
N GLU A 343 15.22 -8.55 -0.61
CA GLU A 343 16.21 -8.49 -1.67
C GLU A 343 15.69 -9.20 -2.91
N TYR A 344 15.91 -8.59 -4.08
CA TYR A 344 15.72 -9.24 -5.36
C TYR A 344 16.85 -8.87 -6.32
N CYS A 345 17.45 -9.89 -6.92
CA CYS A 345 18.59 -9.81 -7.81
C CYS A 345 18.20 -10.39 -9.18
N TRP A 346 18.69 -9.79 -10.27
CA TRP A 346 18.40 -10.29 -11.61
C TRP A 346 19.54 -10.00 -12.58
N ALA A 347 19.71 -10.84 -13.60
CA ALA A 347 20.59 -10.53 -14.71
C ALA A 347 19.97 -9.43 -15.59
N THR A 348 20.69 -8.35 -15.86
CA THR A 348 20.22 -7.27 -16.75
C THR A 348 20.11 -7.72 -18.20
N THR A 349 20.86 -8.75 -18.57
CA THR A 349 20.91 -9.39 -19.89
C THR A 349 20.56 -10.87 -19.75
N GLY A 350 19.31 -11.20 -19.43
CA GLY A 350 18.86 -12.58 -19.31
C GLY A 350 17.50 -12.72 -18.63
N THR A 351 17.15 -13.95 -18.25
CA THR A 351 15.91 -14.24 -17.52
C THR A 351 16.13 -14.55 -16.04
N LEU A 352 17.37 -14.81 -15.61
CA LEU A 352 17.70 -15.15 -14.22
C LEU A 352 17.20 -14.07 -13.26
N GLY A 353 16.51 -14.50 -12.21
CA GLY A 353 16.16 -13.67 -11.07
C GLY A 353 15.89 -14.54 -9.85
N PHE A 354 16.32 -14.05 -8.70
CA PHE A 354 16.20 -14.73 -7.41
C PHE A 354 16.18 -13.65 -6.32
N GLY A 355 15.80 -14.02 -5.10
CA GLY A 355 15.72 -13.08 -4.00
C GLY A 355 15.78 -13.78 -2.67
N GLY A 356 15.42 -13.04 -1.64
CA GLY A 356 15.42 -13.52 -0.27
C GLY A 356 15.28 -12.37 0.69
N ILE A 357 15.52 -12.64 1.98
CA ILE A 357 15.67 -11.58 2.96
C ILE A 357 17.14 -11.33 3.24
N ARG A 358 17.47 -10.07 3.52
CA ARG A 358 18.79 -9.65 4.00
C ARG A 358 18.60 -8.80 5.25
N ILE A 359 19.49 -8.97 6.22
CA ILE A 359 19.51 -8.13 7.42
C ILE A 359 20.80 -7.32 7.40
N LEU A 360 20.67 -6.00 7.48
CA LEU A 360 21.79 -5.07 7.58
C LEU A 360 21.89 -4.52 8.99
N THR A 361 23.08 -4.59 9.57
CA THR A 361 23.40 -3.92 10.84
C THR A 361 24.36 -2.77 10.59
N ARG A 362 24.41 -1.83 11.52
CA ARG A 362 25.41 -0.76 11.54
C ARG A 362 25.90 -0.59 12.97
N ARG A 363 27.19 -0.75 13.19
CA ARG A 363 27.77 -0.84 14.56
C ARG A 363 28.35 0.46 15.09
N SER A 364 28.42 1.50 14.27
CA SER A 364 28.93 2.82 14.67
C SER A 364 28.40 3.94 13.76
N THR A 365 28.51 5.19 14.21
CA THR A 365 28.06 6.37 13.48
C THR A 365 28.87 6.69 12.22
N ASP A 366 30.08 6.15 12.10
CA ASP A 366 30.97 6.33 10.95
C ASP A 366 31.16 5.03 10.14
N GLY A 367 30.56 3.92 10.59
CA GLY A 367 30.66 2.62 9.95
C GLY A 367 29.74 2.47 8.73
N LEU A 368 30.10 1.54 7.85
CA LEU A 368 29.24 1.07 6.77
C LEU A 368 28.22 0.06 7.30
N PHE A 369 27.22 -0.25 6.48
CA PHE A 369 26.31 -1.37 6.73
C PHE A 369 27.04 -2.71 6.57
N GLU A 370 26.71 -3.66 7.42
CA GLU A 370 27.23 -5.03 7.40
C GLU A 370 26.05 -6.00 7.26
N SER A 371 26.21 -7.05 6.45
CA SER A 371 25.21 -8.12 6.40
C SER A 371 25.37 -9.01 7.64
N VAL A 372 24.28 -9.29 8.33
CA VAL A 372 24.24 -10.29 9.41
C VAL A 372 23.47 -11.53 8.97
N ALA A 373 23.73 -12.64 9.66
CA ALA A 373 23.06 -13.90 9.38
C ALA A 373 21.56 -13.79 9.63
N VAL A 374 20.79 -14.42 8.76
CA VAL A 374 19.34 -14.56 8.95
C VAL A 374 19.10 -15.67 10.00
N PRO A 375 18.17 -15.47 10.96
CA PRO A 375 17.85 -16.44 12.01
C PRO A 375 17.35 -17.80 11.53
#